data_AF-A0A9P5ZLX5-F1
#
_entry.id   AF-A0A9P5ZLX5-F1
#
_cell.length_a   1.000
_cell.length_b   1.000
_cell.length_c   1.000
_cell.angle_alpha   90.00
_cell.angle_beta   90.00
_cell.angle_gamma   90.00
#
_symmetry.space_group_name_H-M   'P 1'
#
loop_
_entity.id
_entity.type
_entity.pdbx_description
1 polymer ?
#
loop_
_entity_poly.entity_id
_entity_poly.type
_entity_poly.pdbx_seq_one_letter_code
_entity_poly.pdbx_strand_id
1 'polypeptide(L)'
;QHLAFNQIMDLVQHKHGWTFFLDGPGGTGKTFVYNTLCHQVCSEGWIVLCVASCGITALLMISGCTAHSWFKIPIDGLTEGSVCSI
;
A
#
# COMPACT_ATOMS: atom_id res chain seq x y z
N GLN A 1 -0.07 15.21 -8.10
CA GLN A 1 -0.72 13.89 -8.10
C GLN A 1 -0.73 13.25 -9.50
N HIS A 2 -1.27 13.92 -10.53
CA HIS A 2 -1.31 13.39 -11.91
C HIS A 2 0.08 13.03 -12.49
N LEU A 3 1.10 13.87 -12.26
CA LEU A 3 2.47 13.59 -12.70
C LEU A 3 3.02 12.29 -12.10
N ALA A 4 2.85 12.08 -10.79
CA ALA A 4 3.30 10.86 -10.11
C ALA A 4 2.57 9.62 -10.66
N PHE A 5 1.25 9.71 -10.85
CA PHE A 5 0.46 8.63 -11.45
C PHE A 5 0.98 8.24 -12.84
N ASN A 6 1.17 9.23 -13.73
CA ASN A 6 1.64 8.98 -15.09
C ASN A 6 3.04 8.36 -15.11
N GLN A 7 3.96 8.87 -14.30
CA GLN A 7 5.31 8.33 -14.20
C GLN A 7 5.29 6.87 -13.73
N ILE A 8 4.51 6.55 -12.69
CA ILE A 8 4.43 5.18 -12.18
C ILE A 8 3.78 4.26 -13.21
N MET A 9 2.70 4.68 -13.89
CA MET A 9 2.08 3.84 -14.93
C MET A 9 2.99 3.60 -16.11
N ASP A 10 3.77 4.59 -16.54
CA ASP A 10 4.77 4.41 -17.59
C ASP A 10 5.77 3.30 -17.21
N LEU A 11 6.26 3.30 -15.97
CA LEU A 11 7.16 2.26 -15.46
C LEU A 11 6.50 0.87 -15.43
N VAL A 12 5.23 0.79 -15.01
CA VAL A 12 4.45 -0.45 -14.99
C VAL A 12 4.28 -1.01 -16.41
N GLN A 13 3.93 -0.16 -17.38
CA GLN A 13 3.72 -0.56 -18.77
C GLN A 13 4.99 -1.09 -19.44
N HIS A 14 6.13 -0.48 -19.14
CA HIS A 14 7.43 -0.93 -19.66
C HIS A 14 8.01 -2.15 -18.92
N LYS A 15 7.27 -2.72 -17.95
CA LYS A 15 7.65 -3.92 -17.18
C LYS A 15 9.05 -3.84 -16.54
N HIS A 16 9.51 -2.64 -16.25
CA HIS A 16 10.76 -2.49 -15.55
C HIS A 16 10.53 -2.66 -14.05
N GLY A 17 11.38 -3.45 -13.39
CA GLY A 17 11.37 -3.56 -11.94
C GLY A 17 11.86 -2.26 -11.30
N TRP A 18 10.95 -1.47 -10.74
CA TRP A 18 11.27 -0.24 -10.04
C TRP A 18 10.60 -0.19 -8.66
N THR A 19 11.22 0.55 -7.75
CA THR A 19 10.65 0.89 -6.44
C THR A 19 10.53 2.40 -6.37
N PHE A 20 9.39 2.89 -5.92
CA PHE A 20 9.10 4.30 -5.78
C PHE A 20 8.54 4.60 -4.38
N PHE A 21 8.71 5.85 -3.95
CA PHE A 21 8.13 6.34 -2.70
C PHE A 21 7.37 7.64 -2.98
N LEU A 22 6.06 7.63 -2.78
CA LEU A 22 5.23 8.82 -2.93
C LEU A 22 5.17 9.59 -1.60
N ASP A 23 5.91 10.69 -1.52
CA ASP A 23 5.94 11.56 -0.36
C ASP A 23 5.07 12.82 -0.54
N GLY A 24 4.60 13.37 0.57
CA GLY A 24 3.93 14.66 0.63
C GLY A 24 3.30 14.93 2.00
N PRO A 25 2.92 16.17 2.31
CA PRO A 25 2.26 16.53 3.56
C PRO A 25 0.97 15.75 3.86
N GLY A 26 0.48 15.83 5.10
CA GLY A 26 -0.84 15.32 5.46
C GLY A 26 -1.93 15.91 4.56
N GLY A 27 -2.94 15.11 4.18
CA GLY A 27 -4.07 15.58 3.37
C GLY A 27 -3.81 15.74 1.86
N THR A 28 -2.60 15.47 1.36
CA THR A 28 -2.27 15.60 -0.08
C THR A 28 -2.76 14.43 -0.96
N GLY A 29 -3.72 13.65 -0.48
CA GLY A 29 -4.37 12.57 -1.23
C GLY A 29 -3.43 11.45 -1.74
N LYS A 30 -2.34 11.14 -1.04
CA LYS A 30 -1.47 10.01 -1.39
C LYS A 30 -2.24 8.69 -1.51
N THR A 31 -3.13 8.41 -0.56
CA THR A 31 -4.02 7.24 -0.58
C THR A 31 -4.88 7.19 -1.84
N PHE A 32 -5.37 8.35 -2.31
CA PHE A 32 -6.12 8.44 -3.55
C PHE A 32 -5.26 7.99 -4.73
N VAL A 33 -4.02 8.48 -4.84
CA VAL A 33 -3.09 8.08 -5.91
C VAL A 33 -2.81 6.57 -5.90
N TYR A 34 -2.56 5.97 -4.73
CA TYR A 34 -2.35 4.52 -4.62
C TYR A 34 -3.59 3.73 -5.05
N ASN A 35 -4.79 4.16 -4.65
CA ASN A 35 -6.03 3.51 -5.06
C ASN A 35 -6.29 3.63 -6.57
N THR A 36 -6.03 4.80 -7.16
CA THR A 36 -6.16 4.99 -8.61
C THR A 36 -5.19 4.10 -9.38
N LEU A 37 -3.94 4.00 -8.93
CA LEU A 37 -2.95 3.08 -9.51
C LEU A 37 -3.43 1.63 -9.42
N CYS A 38 -3.90 1.20 -8.25
CA CYS A 38 -4.40 -0.15 -8.07
C CYS A 38 -5.56 -0.46 -9.04
N HIS A 39 -6.54 0.43 -9.14
CA HIS A 39 -7.67 0.24 -10.06
C HIS A 39 -7.23 0.16 -11.53
N GLN A 40 -6.34 1.06 -11.95
CA GLN A 40 -5.84 1.06 -13.33
C GLN A 40 -5.10 -0.24 -13.65
N VAL A 41 -4.18 -0.65 -12.79
CA VAL A 41 -3.37 -1.87 -13.00
C VAL A 41 -4.24 -3.14 -12.96
N CYS A 42 -5.20 -3.21 -12.02
CA CYS A 42 -6.16 -4.32 -11.98
C CYS A 42 -7.08 -4.33 -13.23
N SER A 43 -7.46 -3.16 -13.75
CA SER A 43 -8.23 -3.04 -15.00
C SER A 43 -7.46 -3.55 -16.21
N GLU A 44 -6.13 -3.49 -16.20
CA GLU A 44 -5.26 -4.06 -17.24
C GLU A 44 -5.02 -5.57 -17.06
N GLY A 45 -5.67 -6.21 -16.08
CA GLY A 45 -5.61 -7.66 -15.83
C GLY A 45 -4.45 -8.10 -14.94
N TRP A 46 -3.72 -7.17 -14.34
CA TRP A 46 -2.60 -7.46 -13.44
C TRP A 46 -3.06 -7.64 -12.00
N ILE A 47 -2.25 -8.35 -11.20
CA ILE A 47 -2.51 -8.56 -9.78
C ILE A 47 -1.75 -7.50 -8.98
N VAL A 48 -2.47 -6.75 -8.14
CA VAL A 48 -1.91 -5.74 -7.23
C VAL A 48 -2.10 -6.19 -5.79
N LEU A 49 -1.05 -6.07 -4.98
CA LEU A 49 -1.09 -6.33 -3.54
C LEU A 49 -1.10 -5.02 -2.76
N CYS A 50 -2.26 -4.66 -2.21
CA CYS A 50 -2.44 -3.46 -1.41
C CYS A 50 -2.22 -3.75 0.08
N VAL A 51 -1.11 -3.25 0.62
CA VAL A 51 -0.70 -3.53 2.00
C VAL A 51 -0.37 -2.23 2.72
N ALA A 52 -0.82 -2.10 3.97
CA ALA A 52 -0.54 -0.97 4.84
C ALA A 52 0.12 -1.39 6.17
N SER A 53 0.77 -0.47 6.87
CA SER A 53 1.35 -0.74 8.19
C SER A 53 0.30 -0.81 9.30
N CYS A 54 -0.74 0.03 9.24
CA CYS A 54 -1.80 0.12 10.24
C CYS A 54 -3.17 -0.24 9.68
N GLY A 55 -4.07 -0.70 10.56
CA GLY A 55 -5.42 -1.14 10.18
C GLY A 55 -6.25 -0.03 9.53
N ILE A 56 -6.17 1.21 10.03
CA ILE A 56 -6.93 2.33 9.46
C ILE A 56 -6.50 2.66 8.02
N THR A 57 -5.20 2.60 7.72
CA THR A 57 -4.72 2.81 6.35
C THR A 57 -5.08 1.62 5.46
N ALA A 58 -5.04 0.39 5.98
CA ALA A 58 -5.49 -0.79 5.23
C ALA A 58 -6.97 -0.65 4.82
N LEU A 59 -7.83 -0.15 5.70
CA LEU A 59 -9.25 0.08 5.40
C LEU A 59 -9.48 1.13 4.31
N LEU A 60 -8.57 2.09 4.16
CA LEU A 60 -8.67 3.14 3.14
C LEU A 60 -8.12 2.71 1.77
N MET A 61 -7.40 1.58 1.71
CA MET A 61 -6.86 1.03 0.47
C MET A 61 -7.82 0.00 -0.14
N ILE A 62 -7.89 -0.06 -1.48
CA ILE A 62 -8.70 -1.09 -2.15
C ILE A 62 -8.21 -2.49 -1.78
N SER A 63 -9.12 -3.33 -1.28
CA SER A 63 -8.80 -4.68 -0.78
C SER A 63 -7.62 -4.71 0.20
N GLY A 64 -7.42 -3.61 0.93
CA GLY A 64 -6.23 -3.42 1.76
C GLY A 64 -6.20 -4.35 2.95
N CYS A 65 -5.00 -4.81 3.27
CA CYS A 65 -4.70 -5.60 4.46
C CYS A 65 -3.47 -5.02 5.16
N THR A 66 -3.24 -5.40 6.41
CA THR A 66 -2.01 -4.98 7.09
C THR A 66 -0.85 -5.88 6.65
N ALA A 67 0.36 -5.33 6.62
CA ALA A 67 1.57 -6.11 6.29
C ALA A 67 1.72 -7.32 7.22
N HIS A 68 1.40 -7.14 8.49
CA HIS A 68 1.36 -8.20 9.48
C HIS A 68 0.39 -9.32 9.10
N SER A 69 -0.87 -9.00 8.74
CA SER A 69 -1.86 -10.03 8.44
C SER A 69 -1.63 -10.72 7.10
N TRP A 70 -1.10 -9.98 6.11
CA TRP A 70 -0.84 -10.46 4.76
C TRP A 70 0.41 -11.32 4.66
N PHE A 71 1.55 -10.80 5.11
CA PHE A 71 2.83 -11.50 5.04
C PHE A 71 3.10 -12.40 6.25
N LYS A 72 2.16 -12.47 7.22
CA LYS A 72 2.31 -13.21 8.48
C LYS A 72 3.58 -12.81 9.24
N ILE A 73 3.87 -11.51 9.26
CA ILE A 73 5.05 -10.97 9.96
C ILE A 73 4.87 -11.27 11.46
N PRO A 74 5.78 -12.03 12.08
CA PRO A 74 5.70 -12.32 13.50
C PRO A 74 5.92 -11.05 14.30
N ILE A 75 5.28 -10.99 15.46
CA ILE A 75 5.57 -9.96 16.46
C ILE A 75 6.55 -10.61 17.43
N ASP A 76 7.83 -10.27 17.27
CA ASP A 76 8.90 -10.84 18.09
C ASP A 76 8.81 -10.34 19.54
N GLY A 77 9.23 -11.20 20.48
CA GLY A 77 9.33 -10.83 21.90
C GLY A 77 8.00 -10.79 22.66
N LEU A 78 6.91 -11.30 22.08
CA LEU A 78 5.68 -11.53 22.83
C LEU A 78 5.87 -12.64 23.87
N THR A 79 5.46 -12.37 25.10
CA THR A 79 5.39 -13.31 26.22
C THR A 79 3.93 -13.48 26.63
N GLU A 80 3.62 -14.48 27.46
CA GLU A 80 2.25 -14.71 27.94
C GLU A 80 1.66 -13.52 28.72
N GLY A 81 2.52 -12.65 29.27
CA GLY A 81 2.11 -11.40 29.94
C GLY A 81 2.09 -10.17 29.03
N SER A 82 2.39 -10.31 27.74
CA SER A 82 2.41 -9.17 26.81
C SER A 82 0.98 -8.68 26.54
N VAL A 83 0.67 -7.50 27.07
CA VAL A 83 -0.62 -6.83 26.88
C VAL A 83 -0.39 -5.46 26.23
N CYS A 84 -1.33 -5.04 25.39
CA CYS A 84 -1.39 -3.68 24.87
C CYS A 84 -2.26 -2.85 25.83
N SER A 85 -1.63 -2.07 26.70
CA SER A 85 -2.33 -1.10 27.55
C SER A 85 -2.71 0.13 26.75
N ILE A 86 -4.00 0.48 26.75
CA ILE A 86 -4.57 1.71 26.16
C ILE A 86 -4.21 2.92 27.02
#